data_AF-A0AA95JPA2-F1
#
_entry.id   AF-A0AA95JPA2-F1
#
_cell.length_a   1.000
_cell.length_b   1.000
_cell.length_c   1.000
_cell.angle_alpha   90.00
_cell.angle_beta   90.00
_cell.angle_gamma   90.00
#
_symmetry.space_group_name_H-M   'P 1'
#
loop_
_entity.id
_entity.type
_entity.pdbx_description
1 polymer ?
#
loop_
_entity_poly.entity_id
_entity_poly.type
_entity_poly.pdbx_seq_one_letter_code
_entity_poly.pdbx_strand_id
1 'polypeptide(L)'
;MDEVFKLIHNNNKGNRFSPIPVVVENETYLIIKPSLKDSNDVLIEKISLDKNILYIKVTRFDNPDFARANRVSPNILLKLTGNITIKKITIKY
;
A
#
# COMPACT_ATOMS: atom_id res chain seq x y z
N MET A 1 1.76 5.87 27.60
CA MET A 1 1.89 5.02 26.38
C MET A 1 0.50 4.84 25.74
N ASP A 2 -0.34 5.89 25.68
CA ASP A 2 -1.77 5.63 25.93
C ASP A 2 -2.72 6.06 24.82
N GLU A 3 -2.49 7.18 24.14
CA GLU A 3 -3.46 7.69 23.16
C GLU A 3 -3.44 6.91 21.84
N VAL A 4 -2.26 6.61 21.32
CA VAL A 4 -2.08 5.82 20.09
C VAL A 4 -2.64 4.41 20.28
N PHE A 5 -2.37 3.79 21.43
CA PHE A 5 -2.91 2.48 21.78
C PHE A 5 -4.45 2.52 21.86
N LYS A 6 -5.03 3.50 22.58
CA LYS A 6 -6.49 3.68 22.65
C LYS A 6 -7.11 3.86 21.26
N LEU A 7 -6.52 4.70 20.41
CA LEU A 7 -7.00 4.96 19.05
C LEU A 7 -7.07 3.69 18.20
N ILE A 8 -6.00 2.87 18.21
CA ILE A 8 -5.91 1.63 17.42
C ILE A 8 -6.93 0.58 17.89
N HIS A 9 -7.26 0.56 19.18
CA HIS A 9 -8.11 -0.46 19.79
C HIS A 9 -9.58 -0.06 19.90
N ASN A 10 -9.92 1.22 19.73
CA ASN A 10 -11.28 1.73 19.95
C ASN A 10 -12.34 1.09 19.03
N ASN A 11 -11.90 0.58 17.87
CA ASN A 11 -12.79 -0.04 16.87
C ASN A 11 -12.66 -1.58 16.82
N ASN A 12 -11.81 -2.18 17.65
CA ASN A 12 -11.59 -3.61 17.60
C ASN A 12 -12.62 -4.33 18.49
N LYS A 13 -13.55 -5.09 17.87
CA LYS A 13 -14.65 -5.77 18.58
C LYS A 13 -14.29 -7.17 19.10
N GLY A 14 -13.08 -7.65 18.84
CA GLY A 14 -12.61 -8.98 19.24
C GLY A 14 -11.82 -8.98 20.56
N ASN A 15 -11.71 -10.14 21.20
CA ASN A 15 -10.93 -10.34 22.44
C ASN A 15 -9.40 -10.28 22.25
N ARG A 16 -8.92 -9.98 21.03
CA ARG A 16 -7.50 -9.84 20.72
C ARG A 16 -7.17 -8.37 20.53
N PHE A 17 -6.13 -7.91 21.21
CA PHE A 17 -5.55 -6.60 20.94
C PHE A 17 -5.07 -6.53 19.49
N SER A 18 -5.33 -5.40 18.83
CA SER A 18 -4.72 -5.07 17.55
C SER A 18 -3.21 -5.08 17.73
N PRO A 19 -2.44 -5.69 16.82
CA PRO A 19 -0.99 -5.55 16.87
C PRO A 19 -0.63 -4.06 16.85
N ILE A 20 0.27 -3.65 17.74
CA ILE A 20 0.80 -2.29 17.71
C ILE A 20 1.68 -2.18 16.47
N PRO A 21 1.39 -1.26 15.54
CA PRO A 21 2.24 -1.06 14.38
C PRO A 21 3.61 -0.59 14.85
N VAL A 22 4.64 -1.37 14.54
CA VAL A 22 6.03 -1.01 14.82
C VAL A 22 6.57 -0.31 13.58
N VAL A 23 6.83 0.99 13.70
CA VAL A 23 7.63 1.72 12.72
C VAL A 23 9.08 1.40 13.04
N VAL A 24 9.76 0.67 12.16
CA VAL A 24 11.17 0.37 12.34
C VAL A 24 11.99 1.55 11.82
N GLU A 25 13.05 1.90 12.55
CA GLU A 25 14.03 2.86 12.05
C GLU A 25 14.61 2.37 10.72
N ASN A 26 14.84 3.29 9.79
CA ASN A 26 15.35 3.00 8.44
C ASN A 26 14.38 2.20 7.54
N GLU A 27 13.06 2.39 7.70
CA GLU A 27 12.05 1.94 6.74
C GLU A 27 11.25 3.12 6.19
N THR A 28 10.85 3.01 4.92
CA THR A 28 10.00 4.00 4.27
C THR A 28 8.67 3.35 3.88
N TYR A 29 7.57 3.91 4.40
CA TYR A 29 6.21 3.48 4.09
C TYR A 29 5.57 4.45 3.09
N LEU A 30 5.01 3.90 2.01
CA LEU A 30 4.37 4.69 0.96
C LEU A 30 3.02 4.09 0.59
N ILE A 31 1.98 4.92 0.58
CA ILE A 31 0.68 4.55 0.03
C ILE A 31 0.55 5.16 -1.37
N ILE A 32 0.27 4.33 -2.37
CA ILE A 32 -0.01 4.76 -3.74
C ILE A 32 -1.39 4.28 -4.18
N LYS A 33 -2.04 5.07 -5.02
CA LYS A 33 -3.34 4.74 -5.61
C LYS A 33 -3.22 4.69 -7.14
N PRO A 34 -3.00 3.51 -7.75
CA PRO A 34 -3.03 3.38 -9.21
C PRO A 34 -4.39 3.80 -9.77
N SER A 35 -4.40 4.39 -10.97
CA SER A 35 -5.62 4.82 -11.66
C SER A 35 -6.27 3.70 -12.49
N LEU A 36 -5.99 2.43 -12.17
CA LEU A 36 -6.58 1.26 -12.82
C LEU A 36 -8.03 1.12 -12.35
N LYS A 37 -8.93 1.75 -13.12
CA LYS A 37 -10.37 1.52 -12.99
C LYS A 37 -10.63 0.06 -13.43
N ASP A 38 -11.46 -0.65 -12.67
CA ASP A 38 -11.90 -2.03 -12.91
C ASP A 38 -10.98 -3.17 -12.44
N SER A 39 -10.10 -2.93 -11.47
CA SER A 39 -9.26 -3.97 -10.85
C SER A 39 -9.30 -3.83 -9.35
N ASN A 40 -9.76 -4.84 -8.61
CA ASN A 40 -9.64 -4.89 -7.14
C ASN A 40 -8.21 -5.24 -6.72
N ASP A 41 -7.56 -6.07 -7.54
CA ASP A 41 -6.20 -6.51 -7.35
C ASP A 41 -5.34 -6.00 -8.49
N VAL A 42 -4.05 -5.81 -8.23
CA VAL A 42 -3.09 -5.33 -9.20
C VAL A 42 -1.81 -6.12 -9.09
N LEU A 43 -1.19 -6.41 -10.23
CA LEU A 43 0.11 -7.05 -10.30
C LEU A 43 1.18 -5.96 -10.42
N ILE A 44 2.17 -5.97 -9.52
CA ILE A 44 3.34 -5.12 -9.64
C ILE A 44 4.41 -5.89 -10.41
N GLU A 45 4.67 -5.48 -11.65
CA GLU A 45 5.65 -6.16 -12.51
C GLU A 45 7.07 -5.70 -12.23
N LYS A 46 7.24 -4.42 -11.87
CA LYS A 46 8.56 -3.85 -11.61
C LYS A 46 8.48 -2.63 -10.71
N ILE A 47 9.43 -2.53 -9.80
CA ILE A 47 9.72 -1.34 -9.00
C ILE A 47 11.17 -0.95 -9.25
N SER A 48 11.44 0.33 -9.51
CA SER A 48 12.80 0.85 -9.62
C SER A 48 12.88 2.29 -9.16
N LEU A 49 13.99 2.65 -8.50
CA LEU A 49 14.27 4.00 -8.05
C LEU A 49 15.43 4.57 -8.88
N ASP A 50 15.23 5.72 -9.51
CA ASP A 50 16.30 6.45 -10.20
C ASP A 50 16.18 7.95 -9.90
N LYS A 51 17.29 8.59 -9.49
CA LYS A 51 17.35 10.03 -9.15
C LYS A 51 16.20 10.50 -8.25
N ASN A 52 15.85 9.72 -7.22
CA ASN A 52 14.74 9.95 -6.28
C ASN A 52 13.33 9.96 -6.93
N ILE A 53 13.20 9.40 -8.12
CA ILE A 53 11.92 9.13 -8.79
C ILE A 53 11.63 7.64 -8.68
N LEU A 54 10.50 7.30 -8.05
CA LEU A 54 10.04 5.92 -7.93
C LEU A 54 9.19 5.56 -9.16
N TYR A 55 9.66 4.59 -9.93
CA TYR A 55 8.94 4.03 -11.07
C TYR A 55 8.31 2.71 -10.68
N ILE A 56 7.02 2.57 -10.96
CA ILE A 56 6.25 1.38 -10.62
C ILE A 56 5.48 0.96 -11.87
N LYS A 57 5.72 -0.25 -12.35
CA LYS A 57 4.95 -0.85 -13.44
C LYS A 57 3.87 -1.73 -12.84
N VAL A 58 2.61 -1.42 -13.13
CA VAL A 58 1.43 -2.06 -12.54
C VAL A 58 0.50 -2.52 -13.64
N THR A 59 0.14 -3.80 -13.65
CA THR A 59 -0.87 -4.35 -14.56
C THR A 59 -2.09 -4.84 -13.78
N ARG A 60 -3.19 -5.03 -14.49
CA ARG A 60 -4.43 -5.58 -13.91
C ARG A 60 -4.19 -7.03 -13.51
N PHE A 61 -4.63 -7.40 -12.31
CA PHE A 61 -4.72 -8.80 -11.90
C PHE A 61 -6.18 -9.22 -11.95
N ASP A 62 -6.49 -10.23 -12.78
CA ASP A 62 -7.87 -10.71 -12.92
C ASP A 62 -8.14 -11.82 -11.90
N ASN A 63 -8.75 -11.43 -10.79
CA ASN A 63 -9.20 -12.36 -9.77
C ASN A 63 -10.59 -12.93 -10.17
N PRO A 64 -10.70 -14.23 -10.51
CA PRO A 64 -11.95 -14.83 -10.98
C PRO A 64 -13.05 -14.82 -9.92
N ASP A 65 -12.70 -14.69 -8.63
CA ASP A 65 -13.65 -14.69 -7.53
C ASP A 65 -14.46 -13.39 -7.41
N PHE A 66 -14.06 -12.33 -8.14
CA PHE A 66 -14.72 -11.02 -8.08
C PHE A 66 -15.28 -10.58 -9.43
N ALA A 67 -16.58 -10.24 -9.45
CA ALA A 67 -17.24 -9.67 -10.63
C ALA A 67 -16.66 -8.30 -11.02
N ARG A 68 -16.41 -8.08 -12.32
CA ARG A 68 -15.78 -6.85 -12.83
C ARG A 68 -16.54 -5.57 -12.50
N ALA A 69 -17.87 -5.62 -12.51
CA ALA A 69 -18.74 -4.46 -12.29
C ALA A 69 -18.58 -3.81 -10.91
N ASN A 70 -18.08 -4.57 -9.92
CA ASN A 70 -17.92 -4.09 -8.54
C ASN A 70 -16.46 -3.76 -8.21
N ARG A 71 -15.57 -3.71 -9.21
CA ARG A 71 -14.14 -3.51 -8.97
C ARG A 71 -13.77 -2.04 -8.81
N VAL A 72 -13.01 -1.72 -7.77
CA VAL A 72 -12.50 -0.38 -7.47
C VAL A 72 -10.99 -0.39 -7.39
N SER A 73 -10.34 0.70 -7.80
CA SER A 73 -8.88 0.80 -7.78
C SER A 73 -8.33 0.63 -6.36
N PRO A 74 -7.41 -0.33 -6.11
CA PRO A 74 -6.89 -0.57 -4.78
C PRO A 74 -5.93 0.54 -4.34
N ASN A 75 -5.75 0.64 -3.04
CA ASN A 75 -4.57 1.30 -2.48
C ASN A 75 -3.47 0.25 -2.32
N ILE A 76 -2.25 0.59 -2.71
CA ILE A 76 -1.07 -0.26 -2.52
C ILE A 76 -0.24 0.38 -1.40
N LEU A 77 0.05 -0.39 -0.35
CA LEU A 77 1.04 -0.03 0.66
C LEU A 77 2.38 -0.67 0.31
N LEU A 78 3.40 0.16 0.09
CA LEU A 78 4.77 -0.27 -0.10
C LEU A 78 5.57 -0.05 1.18
N LYS A 79 6.30 -1.09 1.57
CA LYS A 79 7.31 -1.05 2.63
C LYS A 79 8.67 -1.19 1.97
N LEU A 80 9.46 -0.11 1.99
CA LEU A 80 10.78 -0.06 1.40
C LEU A 80 11.84 -0.07 2.50
N THR A 81 12.89 -0.87 2.31
CA THR A 81 14.03 -0.90 3.22
C THR A 81 14.94 0.30 2.96
N GLY A 82 15.33 1.00 4.01
CA GLY A 82 16.13 2.21 3.95
C GLY A 82 15.31 3.49 4.15
N ASN A 83 16.01 4.56 4.51
CA ASN A 83 15.48 5.92 4.50
C ASN A 83 15.50 6.47 3.06
N ILE A 84 14.45 6.18 2.29
CA ILE A 84 14.36 6.50 0.87
C ILE A 84 13.64 7.84 0.71
N THR A 85 14.34 8.82 0.15
CA THR A 85 13.73 10.10 -0.23
C THR A 85 13.11 9.99 -1.62
N ILE A 86 11.79 10.14 -1.72
CA ILE A 86 11.04 10.09 -2.99
C ILE A 86 10.53 11.48 -3.31
N LYS A 87 10.97 12.06 -4.43
CA LYS A 87 10.50 13.37 -4.90
C LYS A 87 9.29 13.27 -5.82
N LYS A 88 9.17 12.16 -6.55
CA LYS A 88 8.10 11.92 -7.52
C LYS A 88 7.85 10.42 -7.67
N ILE A 89 6.60 10.06 -7.91
CA ILE A 89 6.18 8.71 -8.24
C ILE A 89 5.63 8.70 -9.66
N THR A 90 6.09 7.75 -10.48
CA THR A 90 5.61 7.54 -11.84
C THR A 90 5.07 6.11 -11.94
N ILE A 91 3.76 5.99 -12.12
CA ILE A 91 3.09 4.71 -12.31
C ILE A 91 2.92 4.49 -13.82
N LYS A 92 3.42 3.36 -14.32
CA LYS A 92 3.24 2.89 -15.70
C LYS A 92 2.25 1.73 -15.68
N TYR A 93 1.32 1.72 -16.63
CA TYR A 93 0.31 0.68 -16.80
C TYR A 93 0.67 -0.23 -17.97
#